data_AF-A0A961EU58-F1
#
_entry.id   AF-A0A961EU58-F1
#
_cell.length_a   1.000
_cell.length_b   1.000
_cell.length_c   1.000
_cell.angle_alpha   90.00
_cell.angle_beta   90.00
_cell.angle_gamma   90.00
#
_symmetry.space_group_name_H-M   'P 1'
#
loop_
_entity.id
_entity.type
_entity.pdbx_description
1 polymer ?
#
loop_
_entity_poly.entity_id
_entity_poly.type
_entity_poly.pdbx_seq_one_letter_code
_entity_poly.pdbx_strand_id
1 'polypeptide(L)' 'SEYLNNNLGKSFSKFVNEFRTKEACTLLLQKPYRSILDIGFEVGFRSKTSYHRVFMQNTGLTPSEFRLRGPDSGSNL' A
#
# COMPACT_ATOMS: atom_id res chain seq x y z
N SER A 1 24.31 8.26 -20.51
CA SER A 1 24.01 7.67 -19.19
C SER A 1 22.50 7.50 -19.03
N GLU A 2 21.88 6.50 -19.67
CA GLU A 2 20.40 6.43 -19.69
C GLU A 2 19.84 4.99 -19.54
N TYR A 3 20.66 4.04 -19.09
CA TYR A 3 20.22 2.65 -18.99
C TYR A 3 20.15 2.11 -17.55
N LEU A 4 20.79 2.78 -16.58
CA LEU A 4 20.76 2.36 -15.18
C LEU A 4 19.60 2.96 -14.37
N ASN A 5 18.95 4.01 -14.85
CA ASN A 5 18.03 4.79 -14.00
C ASN A 5 16.60 4.21 -13.95
N ASN A 6 16.10 3.66 -15.06
CA ASN A 6 14.71 3.22 -15.16
C ASN A 6 14.41 1.91 -14.42
N ASN A 7 15.35 0.94 -14.43
CA ASN A 7 15.15 -0.31 -13.68
C ASN A 7 15.39 -0.12 -12.17
N LEU A 8 16.42 0.65 -11.80
CA LEU A 8 16.72 0.92 -10.39
C LEU A 8 15.63 1.79 -9.75
N GLY A 9 15.15 2.82 -10.44
CA GLY A 9 14.05 3.67 -9.97
C GLY A 9 12.71 2.93 -9.82
N LYS A 10 12.42 1.97 -10.72
CA LYS A 10 11.25 1.09 -10.59
C LYS A 10 11.39 0.12 -9.41
N SER A 11 12.56 -0.49 -9.24
CA SER A 11 12.85 -1.40 -8.13
C SER A 11 12.76 -0.69 -6.78
N PHE A 12 13.37 0.48 -6.65
CA PHE A 12 13.30 1.29 -5.44
C PHE A 12 11.88 1.76 -5.14
N SER A 13 11.15 2.24 -6.16
CA SER A 13 9.75 2.63 -5.99
C SER A 13 8.88 1.45 -5.55
N LYS A 14 9.14 0.24 -6.07
CA LYS A 14 8.45 -0.98 -5.67
C LYS A 14 8.74 -1.32 -4.20
N PHE A 15 10.01 -1.33 -3.80
CA PHE A 15 10.42 -1.56 -2.41
C PHE A 15 9.76 -0.57 -1.43
N VAL A 16 9.80 0.73 -1.74
CA VAL A 16 9.14 1.75 -0.92
C VAL A 16 7.63 1.51 -0.86
N ASN A 17 7.00 1.21 -1.99
CA ASN A 17 5.56 0.95 -2.05
C ASN A 17 5.14 -0.30 -1.25
N GLU A 18 5.94 -1.36 -1.26
CA GLU A 18 5.74 -2.54 -0.41
C GLU A 18 5.80 -2.17 1.07
N PHE A 19 6.82 -1.42 1.50
CA PHE A 19 6.93 -0.93 2.88
C PHE A 19 5.72 -0.07 3.27
N ARG A 20 5.35 0.91 2.45
CA ARG A 20 4.18 1.76 2.68
C ARG A 20 2.88 0.96 2.80
N THR A 21 2.75 -0.09 2.00
CA THR A 21 1.55 -0.95 2.02
C THR A 21 1.49 -1.75 3.30
N LYS A 22 2.61 -2.32 3.75
CA LYS A 22 2.70 -3.05 5.02
C LYS A 22 2.28 -2.18 6.20
N GLU A 23 2.81 -0.96 6.29
CA GLU A 23 2.43 -0.01 7.32
C GLU A 23 0.95 0.38 7.24
N ALA A 24 0.41 0.58 6.02
CA ALA A 24 -1.00 0.87 5.83
C ALA A 24 -1.89 -0.28 6.32
N CYS A 25 -1.54 -1.54 6.06
CA CYS A 25 -2.26 -2.71 6.57
C CYS A 25 -2.34 -2.68 8.10
N THR A 26 -1.20 -2.44 8.77
CA THR A 26 -1.13 -2.32 10.23
C THR A 26 -2.05 -1.21 10.75
N LEU A 27 -1.97 -0.01 10.15
CA LEU A 27 -2.79 1.14 10.56
C LEU A 27 -4.28 0.91 10.31
N LEU A 28 -4.65 0.25 9.21
CA LEU A 28 -6.05 -0.06 8.88
C LEU A 28 -6.69 -0.99 9.93
N LEU A 29 -5.92 -1.91 10.51
CA LEU A 29 -6.39 -2.84 11.55
C LEU A 29 -6.36 -2.21 12.94
N GLN A 30 -5.29 -1.48 13.28
CA GLN A 30 -5.13 -0.87 14.59
C GLN A 30 -6.00 0.37 14.81
N LYS A 31 -6.31 1.11 13.74
CA LYS A 31 -7.04 2.38 13.79
C LYS A 31 -8.27 2.33 12.87
N PRO A 32 -9.27 1.47 13.16
CA PRO A 32 -10.44 1.27 12.28
C PRO A 32 -11.30 2.55 12.12
N TYR A 33 -11.22 3.46 13.08
CA TYR A 33 -11.90 4.76 13.09
C TYR A 33 -11.24 5.81 12.17
N ARG A 34 -10.01 5.60 11.72
CA ARG A 34 -9.32 6.55 10.83
C ARG A 34 -9.80 6.39 9.38
N SER A 35 -9.81 7.49 8.63
CA SER A 35 -10.09 7.45 7.20
C SER A 35 -9.03 6.62 6.47
N ILE A 36 -9.49 5.80 5.53
CA ILE A 36 -8.63 5.05 4.61
C ILE A 36 -7.68 5.99 3.87
N LEU A 37 -8.17 7.15 3.44
CA LEU A 37 -7.39 8.10 2.67
C LEU A 37 -6.32 8.78 3.53
N ASP A 38 -6.65 9.13 4.77
CA ASP A 38 -5.68 9.73 5.70
C ASP A 38 -4.53 8.77 5.99
N ILE A 39 -4.83 7.48 6.17
CA ILE A 39 -3.80 6.43 6.31
C ILE A 39 -2.92 6.36 5.07
N GLY A 40 -3.51 6.42 3.87
CA GLY A 40 -2.75 6.46 2.62
C GLY A 40 -1.78 7.64 2.52
N PHE A 41 -2.20 8.82 2.98
CA PHE A 41 -1.33 9.99 3.04
C PHE A 41 -0.27 9.89 4.15
N GLU A 42 -0.63 9.36 5.32
CA GLU A 42 0.29 9.14 6.46
C GLU A 42 1.46 8.23 6.08
N VAL A 43 1.19 7.15 5.34
CA VAL A 43 2.26 6.26 4.84
C VAL A 43 3.00 6.82 3.62
N GLY A 44 2.66 8.03 3.16
CA GLY A 44 3.44 8.75 2.16
C GLY A 44 3.03 8.54 0.70
N PHE A 45 1.80 8.07 0.43
CA PHE A 45 1.25 8.18 -0.93
C PHE A 45 0.87 9.64 -1.22
N ARG A 46 1.02 10.07 -2.47
CA ARG A 46 0.70 11.45 -2.88
C ARG A 46 -0.73 11.60 -3.38
N SER A 47 -1.44 10.51 -3.63
CA SER A 47 -2.80 10.54 -4.15
C SER A 47 -3.58 9.28 -3.79
N LYS A 48 -4.91 9.42 -3.69
CA LYS A 48 -5.86 8.32 -3.51
C LYS A 48 -5.68 7.23 -4.57
N THR A 49 -5.57 7.62 -5.84
CA THR A 49 -5.46 6.68 -6.96
C THR A 49 -4.18 5.85 -6.87
N SER A 50 -3.04 6.47 -6.54
CA SER A 50 -1.78 5.75 -6.38
C SER A 50 -1.84 4.80 -5.19
N TYR A 51 -2.40 5.25 -4.07
CA TYR A 51 -2.57 4.43 -2.87
C TYR A 51 -3.43 3.20 -3.15
N HIS A 52 -4.66 3.39 -3.65
CA HIS A 52 -5.58 2.27 -3.93
C HIS A 52 -4.99 1.27 -4.93
N ARG A 53 -4.35 1.76 -6.00
CA ARG A 53 -3.75 0.88 -7.02
C ARG A 53 -2.63 0.02 -6.45
N VAL A 54 -1.67 0.64 -5.75
CA VAL A 54 -0.51 -0.07 -5.18
C VAL A 54 -0.96 -1.03 -4.07
N PHE A 55 -1.87 -0.58 -3.21
CA PHE A 55 -2.39 -1.42 -2.13
C PHE A 55 -3.07 -2.67 -2.69
N MET A 56 -3.92 -2.54 -3.70
CA MET A 56 -4.59 -3.67 -4.35
C MET A 56 -3.60 -4.57 -5.11
N GLN A 57 -2.60 -4.01 -5.77
CA GLN A 57 -1.55 -4.81 -6.43
C GLN A 57 -0.76 -5.67 -5.45
N ASN A 58 -0.53 -5.16 -4.23
CA ASN A 58 0.28 -5.84 -3.23
C ASN A 58 -0.53 -6.79 -2.33
N THR A 59 -1.81 -6.49 -2.07
CA THR A 59 -2.66 -7.24 -1.11
C THR A 59 -3.75 -8.06 -1.78
N GLY A 60 -4.06 -7.80 -3.05
CA GLY A 60 -5.20 -8.38 -3.76
C GLY A 60 -6.55 -7.77 -3.37
N LEU A 61 -6.60 -6.84 -2.41
CA LEU A 61 -7.81 -6.24 -1.88
C LEU A 61 -7.73 -4.71 -1.94
N THR A 62 -8.88 -4.05 -2.03
CA THR A 62 -8.90 -2.61 -1.76
C THR A 62 -8.68 -2.36 -0.26
N PRO A 63 -8.17 -1.17 0.15
CA PRO A 63 -7.99 -0.85 1.56
C PRO A 63 -9.27 -1.00 2.41
N SER A 64 -10.44 -0.75 1.81
CA SER A 64 -11.74 -0.89 2.48
C SER A 64 -12.11 -2.36 2.70
N GLU A 65 -11.90 -3.20 1.68
CA GLU A 65 -12.14 -4.64 1.79
C GLU A 65 -11.17 -5.28 2.79
N PHE A 66 -9.90 -4.88 2.76
CA PHE A 66 -8.89 -5.35 3.71
C PHE A 66 -9.30 -5.03 5.16
N ARG A 67 -9.76 -3.80 5.42
CA ARG A 67 -10.25 -3.41 6.75
C ARG A 67 -11.45 -4.25 7.20
N LEU A 68 -12.38 -4.53 6.28
CA LEU A 68 -13.62 -5.25 6.62
C LEU A 68 -13.37 -6.74 6.86
N ARG A 69 -12.49 -7.37 6.06
CA ARG A 69 -12.26 -8.82 6.11
C ARG A 69 -11.19 -9.23 7.13
N GLY A 70 -10.29 -8.32 7.50
CA GLY A 70 -9.07 -8.70 8.23
C GLY A 70 -8.16 -9.61 7.39
N PRO A 71 -7.01 -10.06 7.91
CA PRO A 71 -6.07 -10.92 7.19
C PRO A 71 -6.58 -12.34 6.85
N ASP A 72 -7.84 -12.68 7.15
CA ASP A 72 -8.40 -14.02 6.90
C ASP A 72 -8.87 -14.20 5.45
N SER A 73 -7.91 -14.50 4.57
CA SER A 73 -8.00 -15.53 3.49
C SER A 73 -6.87 -15.34 2.47
N GLY A 74 -5.74 -16.03 2.67
CA GLY A 74 -4.89 -16.49 1.56
C GLY A 74 -3.92 -15.51 0.89
N SER A 75 -3.47 -14.43 1.56
CA SER A 75 -2.39 -13.58 1.02
C SER A 75 -1.17 -13.59 1.94
N ASN A 76 -0.10 -14.26 1.50
CA ASN A 76 1.23 -14.16 2.10
C ASN A 76 1.74 -12.71 1.92
N LEU A 77 1.81 -11.93 3.00
CA LEU A 77 2.50 -10.64 3.08
C LEU A 77 3.57 -10.65 4.16
#